data_AF-T1BJW0-F1
#
_entry.id   AF-T1BJW0-F1
#
_cell.length_a   1.000
_cell.length_b   1.000
_cell.length_c   1.000
_cell.angle_alpha   90.00
_cell.angle_beta   90.00
_cell.angle_gamma   90.00
#
_symmetry.space_group_name_H-M   'P 1'
#
loop_
_entity.id
_entity.type
_entity.pdbx_description
1 polymer ?
#
loop_
_entity_poly.entity_id
_entity_poly.type
_entity_poly.pdbx_seq_one_letter_code
_entity_poly.pdbx_strand_id
1 'polypeptide(L)'
;MASGSGDLYPVLLLELGLTAGLAAVWEVGRRVRRGGPAAAEAPAASPDGPWRARSFLRAALGLAWVLDGLLQAQPGMPAGFAGGILAPAAAGQPGWLATFLHWEMGMWQAHPVHLTAATVLIQIGIGAAILGGGDSWVGKLGLRASIAWGLAVWLMGEGLGGLLGPGASMIAGAPGAVLAYVFAAGLLLAPTDWWESGRARRAVELGIGATFLLGVVLQTNPGDGFWDSRALGSMFGTMAAISQPGF
;
A
#
# COMPACT_ATOMS: atom_id res chain seq x y z
N MET A 1 -10.24 -21.23 36.08
CA MET A 1 -9.88 -19.80 36.22
C MET A 1 -8.35 -19.67 36.20
N ALA A 2 -7.76 -19.48 35.02
CA ALA A 2 -6.40 -18.96 34.79
C ALA A 2 -6.07 -19.11 33.29
N SER A 3 -6.34 -18.09 32.48
CA SER A 3 -5.80 -17.99 31.11
C SER A 3 -5.75 -16.53 30.61
N GLY A 4 -5.48 -15.56 31.51
CA GLY A 4 -5.57 -14.13 31.19
C GLY A 4 -4.29 -13.45 30.75
N SER A 5 -3.15 -14.15 30.72
CA SER A 5 -1.84 -13.52 30.46
C SER A 5 -1.33 -13.67 29.02
N GLY A 6 -1.89 -14.59 28.21
CA GLY A 6 -1.44 -14.83 26.83
C GLY A 6 -1.89 -13.75 25.84
N ASP A 7 -3.08 -13.19 26.04
CA ASP A 7 -3.70 -12.22 25.10
C ASP A 7 -3.20 -10.78 25.30
N LEU A 8 -2.52 -10.49 26.41
CA LEU A 8 -2.04 -9.14 26.73
C LEU A 8 -0.80 -8.73 25.92
N TYR A 9 0.08 -9.67 25.58
CA TYR A 9 1.32 -9.39 24.85
C TYR A 9 1.09 -8.85 23.42
N PRO A 10 0.22 -9.44 22.58
CA PRO A 10 -0.05 -8.88 21.26
C PRO A 10 -0.71 -7.51 21.34
N VAL A 11 -1.61 -7.30 22.31
CA VAL A 11 -2.27 -6.00 22.52
C VAL A 11 -1.25 -4.94 22.94
N LEU A 12 -0.36 -5.24 23.89
CA LEU A 12 0.69 -4.32 24.34
C LEU A 12 1.69 -3.97 23.23
N LEU A 13 2.06 -4.92 22.38
CA LEU A 13 2.96 -4.66 21.24
C LEU A 13 2.28 -3.76 20.19
N LEU A 14 0.99 -3.98 19.95
CA LEU A 14 0.19 -3.19 19.03
C LEU A 14 -0.01 -1.77 19.57
N GLU A 15 -0.29 -1.62 20.87
CA GLU A 15 -0.38 -0.33 21.56
C GLU A 15 0.95 0.44 21.55
N LEU A 16 2.07 -0.22 21.89
CA LEU A 16 3.40 0.40 21.86
C LEU A 16 3.79 0.84 20.45
N GLY A 17 3.49 0.01 19.45
CA GLY A 17 3.71 0.33 18.05
C GLY A 17 2.88 1.49 17.53
N LEU A 18 1.59 1.49 17.84
CA LEU A 18 0.69 2.60 17.55
C LEU A 18 1.18 3.88 18.22
N THR A 19 1.57 3.81 19.48
CA THR A 19 2.06 4.97 20.24
C THR A 19 3.35 5.51 19.64
N ALA A 20 4.32 4.66 19.30
CA ALA A 20 5.56 5.05 18.65
C ALA A 20 5.32 5.64 17.25
N GLY A 21 4.42 5.04 16.47
CA GLY A 21 4.00 5.52 15.16
C GLY A 21 3.34 6.90 15.22
N LEU A 22 2.36 7.06 16.11
CA LEU A 22 1.67 8.32 16.33
C LEU A 22 2.61 9.41 16.85
N ALA A 23 3.57 9.07 17.73
CA ALA A 23 4.59 9.99 18.20
C ALA A 23 5.52 10.46 17.05
N ALA A 24 5.91 9.54 16.15
CA ALA A 24 6.70 9.88 14.96
C ALA A 24 5.91 10.79 13.99
N VAL A 25 4.63 10.49 13.74
CA VAL A 25 3.73 11.32 12.92
C VAL A 25 3.55 12.71 13.55
N TRP A 26 3.35 12.77 14.87
CA TRP A 26 3.22 14.03 15.61
C TRP A 26 4.50 14.87 15.53
N GLU A 27 5.67 14.25 15.69
CA GLU A 27 6.98 14.90 15.55
C GLU A 27 7.16 15.51 14.15
N VAL A 28 6.80 14.76 13.11
CA VAL A 28 6.86 15.22 11.71
C VAL A 28 5.91 16.37 11.47
N GLY A 29 4.65 16.26 11.91
CA GLY A 29 3.67 17.35 11.82
C GLY A 29 4.10 18.60 12.60
N ARG A 30 4.88 18.44 13.67
CA ARG A 30 5.49 19.56 14.40
C ARG A 30 6.64 20.21 13.63
N ARG A 31 7.48 19.41 12.96
CA ARG A 31 8.58 19.92 12.12
C ARG A 31 8.07 20.65 10.88
N VAL A 32 7.04 20.13 10.23
CA VAL A 32 6.37 20.79 9.09
C VAL A 32 5.73 22.12 9.52
N ARG A 33 5.06 22.17 10.68
CA ARG A 33 4.51 23.42 11.22
C ARG A 33 5.58 24.44 11.61
N ARG A 34 6.74 23.99 12.10
CA ARG A 34 7.89 24.86 12.40
C ARG A 34 8.64 25.33 11.14
N GLY A 35 8.49 24.61 10.03
CA GLY A 35 9.02 24.98 8.71
C GLY A 35 7.99 25.60 7.76
N GLY A 36 6.81 25.99 8.26
CA GLY A 36 5.75 26.58 7.43
C GLY A 36 6.12 27.97 6.89
N PRO A 37 5.87 28.26 5.60
CA PRO A 37 6.34 29.47 4.93
C PRO A 37 5.58 30.73 5.37
N ALA A 38 6.30 31.86 5.47
CA ALA A 38 5.71 33.18 5.32
C ALA A 38 4.87 33.19 4.02
N ALA A 39 3.65 33.69 4.11
CA ALA A 39 2.69 33.74 3.01
C ALA A 39 3.31 34.37 1.75
N ALA A 40 3.23 33.68 0.62
CA ALA A 40 3.46 34.26 -0.71
C ALA A 40 2.72 33.42 -1.77
N GLU A 41 1.58 33.97 -2.19
CA GLU A 41 1.07 34.05 -3.57
C GLU A 41 1.84 33.25 -4.64
N ALA A 42 1.15 32.34 -5.33
CA ALA A 42 1.71 31.62 -6.48
C ALA A 42 1.69 32.49 -7.74
N PRO A 43 2.85 32.75 -8.36
CA PRO A 43 2.96 32.58 -9.81
C PRO A 43 4.32 32.06 -10.30
N ALA A 44 4.28 31.39 -11.47
CA ALA A 44 5.41 30.90 -12.30
C ALA A 44 6.36 29.86 -11.66
N ALA A 45 6.88 28.96 -12.50
CA ALA A 45 7.72 27.82 -12.11
C ALA A 45 8.94 28.26 -11.29
N SER A 46 8.83 28.16 -9.97
CA SER A 46 9.89 28.51 -9.03
C SER A 46 11.02 27.46 -9.11
N PRO A 47 12.31 27.85 -8.98
CA PRO A 47 13.46 26.92 -8.96
C PRO A 47 13.32 25.76 -7.95
N ASP A 48 12.48 25.93 -6.94
CA ASP A 48 12.19 24.94 -5.90
C ASP A 48 11.23 23.81 -6.31
N GLY A 49 10.65 23.87 -7.52
CA GLY A 49 9.62 22.93 -8.00
C GLY A 49 10.00 21.46 -7.83
N PRO A 50 11.17 21.01 -8.31
CA PRO A 50 11.61 19.61 -8.18
C PRO A 50 11.75 19.17 -6.71
N TRP A 51 12.27 20.04 -5.85
CA TRP A 51 12.47 19.75 -4.42
C TRP A 51 11.15 19.66 -3.66
N ARG A 52 10.19 20.52 -4.01
CA ARG A 52 8.82 20.46 -3.47
C ARG A 52 8.12 19.18 -3.89
N ALA A 53 8.22 18.78 -5.16
CA ALA A 53 7.63 17.53 -5.66
C ALA A 53 8.24 16.30 -4.98
N ARG A 54 9.57 16.26 -4.82
CA ARG A 54 10.29 15.20 -4.10
C ARG A 54 9.85 15.11 -2.64
N SER A 55 9.76 16.26 -1.96
CA SER A 55 9.34 16.34 -0.56
C SER A 55 7.89 15.90 -0.38
N PHE A 56 7.01 16.32 -1.28
CA PHE A 56 5.61 15.89 -1.31
C PHE A 56 5.50 14.37 -1.52
N LEU A 57 6.20 13.80 -2.51
CA LEU A 57 6.16 12.36 -2.77
C LEU A 57 6.61 11.55 -1.55
N ARG A 58 7.69 12.00 -0.87
CA ARG A 58 8.16 11.36 0.36
C ARG A 58 7.11 11.42 1.47
N ALA A 59 6.49 12.58 1.68
CA ALA A 59 5.45 12.75 2.68
C ALA A 59 4.22 11.87 2.36
N ALA A 60 3.78 11.87 1.10
CA ALA A 60 2.65 11.08 0.64
C ALA A 60 2.90 9.57 0.82
N LEU A 61 4.07 9.06 0.39
CA LEU A 61 4.42 7.65 0.57
C LEU A 61 4.51 7.24 2.04
N GLY A 62 5.16 8.06 2.87
CA GLY A 62 5.28 7.79 4.29
C GLY A 62 3.92 7.79 5.00
N LEU A 63 3.06 8.76 4.68
CA LEU A 63 1.69 8.81 5.20
C LEU A 63 0.85 7.63 4.71
N ALA A 64 0.99 7.23 3.44
CA ALA A 64 0.27 6.12 2.87
C ALA A 64 0.56 4.81 3.63
N TRP A 65 1.81 4.54 3.99
CA TRP A 65 2.17 3.39 4.82
C TRP A 65 1.62 3.46 6.25
N VAL A 66 1.64 4.64 6.88
CA VAL A 66 1.04 4.81 8.21
C VAL A 66 -0.47 4.55 8.15
N LEU A 67 -1.15 5.13 7.17
CA LEU A 67 -2.60 4.97 7.00
C LEU A 67 -2.96 3.52 6.70
N ASP A 68 -2.19 2.85 5.84
CA ASP A 68 -2.35 1.42 5.55
C ASP A 68 -2.26 0.59 6.85
N GLY A 69 -1.24 0.85 7.68
CA GLY A 69 -1.08 0.17 8.96
C GLY A 69 -2.21 0.44 9.94
N LEU A 70 -2.75 1.67 9.95
CA LEU A 70 -3.91 2.01 10.78
C LEU A 70 -5.20 1.35 10.28
N LEU A 71 -5.39 1.23 8.96
CA LEU A 71 -6.51 0.50 8.37
C LEU A 71 -6.42 -0.99 8.68
N GLN A 72 -5.21 -1.56 8.62
CA GLN A 72 -4.96 -2.96 9.00
C GLN A 72 -5.19 -3.21 10.51
N ALA A 73 -5.07 -2.17 11.35
CA ALA A 73 -5.31 -2.26 12.79
C ALA A 73 -6.80 -2.29 13.18
N GLN A 74 -7.73 -2.32 12.23
CA GLN A 74 -9.15 -2.43 12.53
C GLN A 74 -9.48 -3.72 13.31
N PRO A 75 -10.39 -3.68 14.30
CA PRO A 75 -10.67 -4.83 15.18
C PRO A 75 -11.08 -6.12 14.44
N GLY A 76 -11.72 -6.00 13.29
CA GLY A 76 -12.17 -7.14 12.48
C GLY A 76 -11.08 -7.78 11.62
N MET A 77 -9.92 -7.13 11.43
CA MET A 77 -8.91 -7.59 10.47
C MET A 77 -8.28 -8.94 10.83
N PRO A 78 -7.90 -9.25 12.09
CA PRO A 78 -7.34 -10.56 12.42
C PRO A 78 -8.24 -11.73 12.00
N ALA A 79 -9.55 -11.62 12.22
CA ALA A 79 -10.50 -12.67 11.86
C ALA A 79 -10.90 -12.62 10.38
N GLY A 80 -10.98 -11.42 9.79
CA GLY A 80 -11.51 -11.20 8.45
C GLY A 80 -10.49 -11.28 7.32
N PHE A 81 -9.19 -11.14 7.60
CA PHE A 81 -8.17 -10.97 6.55
C PHE A 81 -8.08 -12.15 5.58
N ALA A 82 -8.04 -13.38 6.10
CA ALA A 82 -7.93 -14.58 5.27
C ALA A 82 -9.11 -14.75 4.31
N GLY A 83 -10.35 -14.55 4.79
CA GLY A 83 -11.55 -14.71 3.97
C GLY A 83 -11.88 -13.49 3.11
N GLY A 84 -11.63 -12.29 3.62
CA GLY A 84 -11.99 -11.03 2.96
C GLY A 84 -10.95 -10.49 1.99
N ILE A 85 -9.67 -10.81 2.19
CA ILE A 85 -8.55 -10.29 1.38
C ILE A 85 -7.87 -11.42 0.61
N LEU A 86 -7.39 -12.46 1.30
CA LEU A 86 -6.57 -13.50 0.65
C LEU A 86 -7.38 -14.47 -0.21
N ALA A 87 -8.58 -14.87 0.22
CA ALA A 87 -9.39 -15.81 -0.55
C ALA A 87 -9.82 -15.25 -1.92
N PRO A 88 -10.28 -13.99 -2.03
CA PRO A 88 -10.50 -13.36 -3.33
C PRO A 88 -9.20 -13.26 -4.16
N ALA A 89 -8.06 -12.93 -3.54
CA ALA A 89 -6.78 -12.81 -4.24
C ALA A 89 -6.27 -14.15 -4.84
N ALA A 90 -6.61 -15.28 -4.20
CA ALA A 90 -6.27 -16.62 -4.66
C ALA A 90 -7.22 -17.17 -5.74
N ALA A 91 -8.43 -16.62 -5.85
CA ALA A 91 -9.47 -17.14 -6.74
C ALA A 91 -9.07 -16.97 -8.22
N GLY A 92 -9.20 -18.06 -8.99
CA GLY A 92 -8.92 -18.06 -10.43
C GLY A 92 -7.44 -17.98 -10.81
N GLN A 93 -6.52 -17.90 -9.85
CA GLN A 93 -5.08 -17.81 -10.12
C GLN A 93 -4.51 -19.10 -10.70
N PRO A 94 -3.36 -19.03 -11.42
CA PRO A 94 -2.64 -20.21 -11.87
C PRO A 94 -2.30 -21.14 -10.69
N GLY A 95 -2.31 -22.46 -10.93
CA GLY A 95 -2.22 -23.46 -9.86
C GLY A 95 -1.07 -23.25 -8.87
N TRP A 96 0.13 -22.89 -9.36
CA TRP A 96 1.28 -22.62 -8.48
C TRP A 96 1.07 -21.42 -7.55
N LEU A 97 0.46 -20.35 -8.05
CA LEU A 97 0.20 -19.13 -7.29
C LEU A 97 -0.97 -19.35 -6.33
N ALA A 98 -2.03 -20.01 -6.80
CA ALA A 98 -3.13 -20.42 -5.96
C ALA A 98 -2.63 -21.30 -4.79
N THR A 99 -1.79 -22.30 -5.03
CA THR A 99 -1.23 -23.13 -3.94
C THR A 99 -0.43 -22.29 -2.94
N PHE A 100 0.40 -21.36 -3.42
CA PHE A 100 1.16 -20.46 -2.55
C PHE A 100 0.25 -19.58 -1.68
N LEU A 101 -0.78 -18.96 -2.27
CA LEU A 101 -1.73 -18.10 -1.56
C LEU A 101 -2.60 -18.88 -0.56
N HIS A 102 -2.96 -20.14 -0.87
CA HIS A 102 -3.66 -21.01 0.09
C HIS A 102 -2.76 -21.40 1.28
N TRP A 103 -1.47 -21.65 1.05
CA TRP A 103 -0.51 -21.87 2.13
C TRP A 103 -0.40 -20.64 3.03
N GLU A 104 -0.30 -19.44 2.43
CA GLU A 104 -0.31 -18.18 3.17
C GLU A 104 -1.59 -18.03 4.00
N MET A 105 -2.76 -18.29 3.39
CA MET A 105 -4.04 -18.22 4.08
C MET A 105 -4.08 -19.13 5.32
N GLY A 106 -3.49 -20.32 5.23
CA GLY A 106 -3.33 -21.23 6.37
C GLY A 106 -2.48 -20.63 7.50
N MET A 107 -1.40 -19.90 7.18
CA MET A 107 -0.61 -19.18 8.18
C MET A 107 -1.41 -18.07 8.87
N TRP A 108 -2.17 -17.28 8.10
CA TRP A 108 -3.03 -16.24 8.64
C TRP A 108 -4.16 -16.79 9.52
N GLN A 109 -4.71 -17.95 9.18
CA GLN A 109 -5.70 -18.62 10.03
C GLN A 109 -5.08 -19.21 11.30
N ALA A 110 -3.84 -19.70 11.24
CA ALA A 110 -3.15 -20.25 12.40
C ALA A 110 -2.70 -19.16 13.39
N HIS A 111 -2.28 -18.00 12.89
CA HIS A 111 -1.72 -16.91 13.70
C HIS A 111 -2.32 -15.53 13.39
N PRO A 112 -3.65 -15.36 13.41
CA PRO A 112 -4.32 -14.16 12.90
C PRO A 112 -3.89 -12.88 13.64
N VAL A 113 -3.92 -12.91 14.97
CA VAL A 113 -3.57 -11.74 15.80
C VAL A 113 -2.09 -11.35 15.63
N HIS A 114 -1.19 -12.33 15.60
CA HIS A 114 0.26 -12.10 15.53
C HIS A 114 0.66 -11.52 14.17
N LEU A 115 0.11 -12.06 13.09
CA LEU A 115 0.41 -11.60 11.73
C LEU A 115 -0.23 -10.23 11.47
N THR A 116 -1.45 -9.97 11.95
CA THR A 116 -2.04 -8.63 11.88
C THR A 116 -1.19 -7.62 12.66
N ALA A 117 -0.81 -7.92 13.90
CA ALA A 117 0.05 -7.03 14.68
C ALA A 117 1.41 -6.77 13.98
N ALA A 118 2.06 -7.82 13.47
CA ALA A 118 3.33 -7.68 12.77
C ALA A 118 3.22 -6.80 11.51
N THR A 119 2.19 -7.01 10.68
CA THR A 119 1.96 -6.21 9.48
C THR A 119 1.68 -4.74 9.81
N VAL A 120 0.85 -4.45 10.81
CA VAL A 120 0.61 -3.09 11.31
C VAL A 120 1.92 -2.42 11.73
N LEU A 121 2.75 -3.11 12.53
CA LEU A 121 4.03 -2.59 13.01
C LEU A 121 5.01 -2.31 11.87
N ILE A 122 5.09 -3.22 10.89
CA ILE A 122 5.95 -3.05 9.72
C ILE A 122 5.52 -1.82 8.92
N GLN A 123 4.23 -1.68 8.60
CA GLN A 123 3.71 -0.59 7.79
C GLN A 123 3.88 0.77 8.48
N ILE A 124 3.50 0.87 9.76
CA ILE A 124 3.69 2.09 10.56
C ILE A 124 5.18 2.41 10.70
N GLY A 125 6.03 1.41 10.94
CA GLY A 125 7.48 1.56 11.06
C GLY A 125 8.14 2.08 9.78
N ILE A 126 7.75 1.55 8.62
CA ILE A 126 8.20 2.02 7.30
C ILE A 126 7.78 3.48 7.10
N GLY A 127 6.51 3.79 7.34
CA GLY A 127 5.98 5.16 7.20
C GLY A 127 6.70 6.15 8.11
N ALA A 128 6.90 5.80 9.38
CA ALA A 128 7.64 6.61 10.34
C ALA A 128 9.10 6.83 9.94
N ALA A 129 9.79 5.79 9.45
CA ALA A 129 11.17 5.90 8.99
C ALA A 129 11.30 6.84 7.76
N ILE A 130 10.36 6.76 6.81
CA ILE A 130 10.34 7.63 5.62
C ILE A 130 10.06 9.09 6.01
N LEU A 131 9.07 9.33 6.87
CA LEU A 131 8.67 10.67 7.30
C LEU A 131 9.70 11.35 8.20
N GLY A 132 10.25 10.62 9.18
CA GLY A 132 11.21 11.14 10.16
C GLY A 132 12.65 11.14 9.68
N GLY A 133 13.00 10.25 8.74
CA GLY A 133 14.38 10.01 8.32
C GLY A 133 14.89 10.92 7.19
N GLY A 134 14.01 11.47 6.34
CA GLY A 134 14.44 12.31 5.21
C GLY A 134 15.47 11.61 4.31
N ASP A 135 16.62 12.26 4.08
CA ASP A 135 17.73 11.71 3.29
C ASP A 135 18.80 10.98 4.14
N SER A 136 18.57 10.82 5.44
CA SER A 136 19.46 10.06 6.33
C SER A 136 19.47 8.56 6.00
N TRP A 137 20.39 7.83 6.63
CA TRP A 137 20.43 6.37 6.57
C TRP A 137 19.08 5.73 6.94
N VAL A 138 18.40 6.22 7.98
CA VAL A 138 17.10 5.71 8.43
C VAL A 138 16.03 5.90 7.37
N GLY A 139 15.98 7.08 6.73
CA GLY A 139 15.04 7.35 5.64
C GLY A 139 15.28 6.45 4.43
N LYS A 140 16.54 6.25 4.05
CA LYS A 140 16.92 5.34 2.96
C LYS A 140 16.60 3.87 3.27
N LEU A 141 16.81 3.45 4.52
CA LEU A 141 16.43 2.11 4.97
C LEU A 141 14.91 1.94 4.93
N GLY A 142 14.14 2.95 5.36
CA GLY A 142 12.68 2.97 5.25
C GLY A 142 12.19 2.85 3.80
N LEU A 143 12.82 3.55 2.84
CA LEU A 143 12.50 3.42 1.42
C LEU A 143 12.83 2.03 0.86
N ARG A 144 13.96 1.43 1.24
CA ARG A 144 14.30 0.04 0.85
C ARG A 144 13.33 -0.97 1.44
N ALA A 145 12.96 -0.79 2.71
CA ALA A 145 11.95 -1.60 3.37
C ALA A 145 10.57 -1.44 2.70
N SER A 146 10.19 -0.23 2.29
CA SER A 146 8.98 0.03 1.50
C SER A 146 8.97 -0.74 0.19
N ILE A 147 10.11 -0.86 -0.51
CA ILE A 147 10.19 -1.65 -1.74
C ILE A 147 10.02 -3.14 -1.42
N ALA A 148 10.79 -3.66 -0.47
CA ALA A 148 10.76 -5.07 -0.11
C ALA A 148 9.37 -5.51 0.40
N TRP A 149 8.79 -4.72 1.30
CA TRP A 149 7.47 -4.98 1.85
C TRP A 149 6.36 -4.77 0.81
N GLY A 150 6.46 -3.74 -0.03
CA GLY A 150 5.51 -3.52 -1.11
C GLY A 150 5.47 -4.68 -2.11
N LEU A 151 6.63 -5.26 -2.45
CA LEU A 151 6.69 -6.47 -3.29
C LEU A 151 6.12 -7.71 -2.59
N ALA A 152 6.30 -7.83 -1.28
CA ALA A 152 5.67 -8.89 -0.50
C ALA A 152 4.15 -8.74 -0.52
N VAL A 153 3.61 -7.56 -0.23
CA VAL A 153 2.17 -7.25 -0.33
C VAL A 153 1.64 -7.51 -1.74
N TRP A 154 2.39 -7.13 -2.77
CA TRP A 154 1.99 -7.35 -4.16
C TRP A 154 1.81 -8.84 -4.49
N LEU A 155 2.75 -9.68 -4.06
CA LEU A 155 2.67 -11.13 -4.27
C LEU A 155 1.60 -11.78 -3.38
N MET A 156 1.63 -11.47 -2.09
CA MET A 156 0.92 -12.19 -1.02
C MET A 156 -0.48 -11.62 -0.77
N GLY A 157 -0.58 -10.30 -0.64
CA GLY A 157 -1.85 -9.61 -0.38
C GLY A 157 -2.68 -9.30 -1.63
N GLU A 158 -2.02 -9.00 -2.76
CA GLU A 158 -2.70 -8.62 -4.01
C GLU A 158 -2.71 -9.73 -5.07
N GLY A 159 -2.06 -10.88 -4.83
CA GLY A 159 -2.02 -12.00 -5.78
C GLY A 159 -1.43 -11.61 -7.14
N LEU A 160 -0.31 -10.89 -7.15
CA LEU A 160 0.30 -10.24 -8.32
C LEU A 160 -0.64 -9.21 -8.99
N GLY A 161 -1.44 -8.52 -8.16
CA GLY A 161 -2.43 -7.53 -8.60
C GLY A 161 -3.53 -8.11 -9.48
N GLY A 162 -3.79 -9.42 -9.38
CA GLY A 162 -4.76 -10.13 -10.21
C GLY A 162 -4.37 -10.24 -11.69
N LEU A 163 -3.13 -9.90 -12.07
CA LEU A 163 -2.68 -9.89 -13.47
C LEU A 163 -2.76 -11.26 -14.16
N LEU A 164 -2.67 -12.34 -13.39
CA LEU A 164 -2.70 -13.71 -13.92
C LEU A 164 -4.06 -14.38 -13.76
N GLY A 165 -5.01 -13.69 -13.13
CA GLY A 165 -6.37 -14.19 -12.91
C GLY A 165 -7.30 -13.87 -14.09
N PRO A 166 -8.39 -14.64 -14.26
CA PRO A 166 -9.47 -14.29 -15.17
C PRO A 166 -10.06 -12.93 -14.82
N GLY A 167 -10.37 -12.15 -15.85
CA GLY A 167 -10.97 -10.83 -15.70
C GLY A 167 -9.99 -9.75 -15.22
N ALA A 168 -8.68 -9.97 -15.33
CA ALA A 168 -7.67 -8.97 -15.01
C ALA A 168 -7.99 -7.63 -15.69
N SER A 169 -8.08 -6.56 -14.90
CA SER A 169 -8.52 -5.26 -15.39
C SER A 169 -7.99 -4.14 -14.51
N MET A 170 -7.61 -3.03 -15.14
CA MET A 170 -7.19 -1.83 -14.42
C MET A 170 -8.32 -1.26 -13.55
N ILE A 171 -9.58 -1.42 -13.96
CA ILE A 171 -10.76 -1.00 -13.18
C ILE A 171 -10.90 -1.83 -11.91
N ALA A 172 -10.54 -3.12 -11.97
CA ALA A 172 -10.55 -4.02 -10.84
C ALA A 172 -9.30 -3.90 -9.95
N GLY A 173 -8.34 -3.03 -10.31
CA GLY A 173 -7.15 -2.75 -9.52
C GLY A 173 -5.83 -3.32 -10.05
N ALA A 174 -5.81 -4.02 -11.19
CA ALA A 174 -4.56 -4.47 -11.81
C ALA A 174 -3.70 -3.27 -12.29
N PRO A 175 -2.36 -3.29 -12.18
CA PRO A 175 -1.49 -4.40 -11.77
C PRO A 175 -1.28 -4.52 -10.25
N GLY A 176 -2.11 -3.88 -9.42
CA GLY A 176 -1.90 -3.78 -7.98
C GLY A 176 -1.49 -2.37 -7.56
N ALA A 177 -2.10 -1.86 -6.50
CA ALA A 177 -1.89 -0.47 -6.08
C ALA A 177 -0.52 -0.29 -5.41
N VAL A 178 -0.04 -1.30 -4.69
CA VAL A 178 1.23 -1.21 -3.95
C VAL A 178 2.45 -1.04 -4.87
N LEU A 179 2.36 -1.40 -6.16
CA LEU A 179 3.43 -1.13 -7.12
C LEU A 179 3.70 0.37 -7.29
N ALA A 180 2.71 1.24 -7.07
CA ALA A 180 2.93 2.68 -7.04
C ALA A 180 3.83 3.10 -5.86
N TYR A 181 3.74 2.39 -4.72
CA TYR A 181 4.55 2.66 -3.53
C TYR A 181 5.99 2.22 -3.79
N VAL A 182 6.16 1.04 -4.41
CA VAL A 182 7.46 0.51 -4.84
C VAL A 182 8.13 1.48 -5.82
N PHE A 183 7.39 1.96 -6.83
CA PHE A 183 7.88 2.93 -7.80
C PHE A 183 8.26 4.27 -7.15
N ALA A 184 7.40 4.81 -6.28
CA ALA A 184 7.67 6.04 -5.55
C ALA A 184 8.91 5.93 -4.66
N ALA A 185 9.07 4.81 -3.96
CA ALA A 185 10.24 4.55 -3.12
C ALA A 185 11.53 4.46 -3.95
N GLY A 186 11.48 3.80 -5.11
CA GLY A 186 12.59 3.73 -6.06
C GLY A 186 12.99 5.11 -6.58
N LEU A 187 12.00 5.95 -6.92
CA LEU A 187 12.24 7.32 -7.39
C LEU A 187 12.85 8.21 -6.30
N LEU A 188 12.46 8.02 -5.04
CA LEU A 188 13.01 8.75 -3.89
C LEU A 188 14.43 8.29 -3.52
N LEU A 189 14.79 7.04 -3.86
CA LEU A 189 16.15 6.51 -3.74
C LEU A 189 17.06 6.89 -4.92
N ALA A 190 16.48 7.28 -6.06
CA ALA A 190 17.24 7.77 -7.20
C ALA A 190 18.05 9.02 -6.82
N PRO A 191 19.22 9.23 -7.45
CA PRO A 191 20.07 10.38 -7.12
C PRO A 191 19.37 11.70 -7.44
N THR A 192 19.74 12.75 -6.69
CA THR A 192 19.02 14.04 -6.68
C THR A 192 19.09 14.78 -8.02
N ASP A 193 20.12 14.54 -8.81
CA ASP A 193 20.28 15.03 -10.17
C ASP A 193 19.13 14.60 -11.10
N TRP A 194 18.47 13.46 -10.85
CA TRP A 194 17.30 13.03 -11.63
C TRP A 194 16.11 13.97 -11.48
N TRP A 195 15.98 14.62 -10.33
CA TRP A 195 14.90 15.56 -10.05
C TRP A 195 15.16 16.91 -10.71
N GLU A 196 16.40 17.38 -10.65
CA GLU A 196 16.83 18.63 -11.29
C GLU A 196 16.81 18.55 -12.82
N SER A 197 17.26 17.41 -13.38
CA SER A 197 17.30 17.18 -14.84
C SER A 197 15.95 16.83 -15.46
N GLY A 198 14.86 16.73 -14.67
CA GLY A 198 13.53 16.34 -15.14
C GLY A 198 13.37 14.85 -15.47
N ARG A 199 14.41 14.02 -15.29
CA ARG A 199 14.34 12.56 -15.49
C ARG A 199 13.32 11.90 -14.57
N ALA A 200 13.19 12.39 -13.34
CA ALA A 200 12.20 11.88 -12.39
C ALA A 200 10.77 12.12 -12.91
N ARG A 201 10.49 13.32 -13.42
CA ARG A 201 9.21 13.64 -14.08
C ARG A 201 8.97 12.73 -15.27
N ARG A 202 9.97 12.55 -16.15
CA ARG A 202 9.84 11.68 -17.31
C ARG A 202 9.57 10.22 -16.92
N ALA A 203 10.21 9.73 -15.86
CA ALA A 203 9.94 8.40 -15.34
C ALA A 203 8.50 8.26 -14.84
N VAL A 204 7.97 9.27 -14.13
CA VAL A 204 6.56 9.29 -13.70
C VAL A 204 5.61 9.30 -14.91
N GLU A 205 5.86 10.15 -15.91
CA GLU A 205 5.06 10.19 -17.14
C GLU A 205 5.05 8.84 -17.87
N LEU A 206 6.21 8.21 -17.99
CA LEU A 206 6.35 6.88 -18.60
C LEU A 206 5.66 5.79 -17.77
N GLY A 207 5.78 5.85 -16.44
CA GLY A 207 5.12 4.91 -15.54
C GLY A 207 3.59 4.99 -15.66
N ILE A 208 3.03 6.20 -15.61
CA ILE A 208 1.59 6.44 -15.82
C ILE A 208 1.17 5.92 -17.19
N GLY A 209 1.90 6.29 -18.25
CA GLY A 209 1.63 5.82 -19.62
C GLY A 209 1.66 4.30 -19.73
N ALA A 210 2.64 3.64 -19.10
CA ALA A 210 2.75 2.18 -19.07
C ALA A 210 1.55 1.53 -18.36
N THR A 211 1.09 2.09 -17.24
CA THR A 211 -0.09 1.56 -16.54
C THR A 211 -1.36 1.68 -17.40
N PHE A 212 -1.56 2.81 -18.09
CA PHE A 212 -2.70 2.96 -19.00
C PHE A 212 -2.60 2.03 -20.21
N LEU A 213 -1.41 1.87 -20.79
CA LEU A 213 -1.19 0.92 -21.88
C LEU A 213 -1.45 -0.52 -21.45
N LEU A 214 -1.01 -0.90 -20.25
CA LEU A 214 -1.34 -2.19 -19.66
C LEU A 214 -2.87 -2.35 -19.50
N GLY A 215 -3.55 -1.31 -19.01
CA GLY A 215 -5.01 -1.29 -18.92
C GLY A 215 -5.69 -1.52 -20.27
N VAL A 216 -5.22 -0.88 -21.34
CA VAL A 216 -5.71 -1.10 -22.70
C VAL A 216 -5.50 -2.56 -23.13
N VAL A 217 -4.32 -3.12 -22.92
CA VAL A 217 -4.04 -4.52 -23.28
C VAL A 217 -4.96 -5.49 -22.54
N LEU A 218 -5.10 -5.33 -21.21
CA LEU A 218 -5.97 -6.18 -20.39
C LEU A 218 -7.45 -6.05 -20.79
N GLN A 219 -7.92 -4.82 -21.04
CA GLN A 219 -9.33 -4.57 -21.33
C GLN A 219 -9.71 -4.78 -22.79
N THR A 220 -8.76 -4.87 -23.72
CA THR A 220 -9.09 -5.17 -25.12
C THR A 220 -9.08 -6.66 -25.42
N ASN A 221 -8.66 -7.51 -24.47
CA ASN A 221 -8.67 -8.95 -24.61
C ASN A 221 -10.06 -9.52 -24.25
N PRO A 222 -10.92 -9.89 -25.22
CA PRO A 222 -12.22 -10.49 -24.92
C PRO A 222 -12.09 -11.87 -24.26
N GLY A 223 -10.94 -12.55 -24.41
CA GLY A 223 -10.70 -13.88 -23.87
C GLY A 223 -10.47 -13.93 -22.35
N ASP A 224 -10.12 -12.80 -21.72
CA ASP A 224 -9.91 -12.74 -20.27
C ASP A 224 -11.23 -12.73 -19.49
N GLY A 225 -12.37 -12.48 -20.15
CA GLY A 225 -13.69 -12.61 -19.54
C GLY A 225 -14.15 -11.43 -18.68
N PHE A 226 -13.36 -10.34 -18.57
CA PHE A 226 -13.76 -9.14 -17.82
C PHE A 226 -15.08 -8.53 -18.33
N TRP A 227 -15.27 -8.48 -19.65
CA TRP A 227 -16.47 -7.94 -20.29
C TRP A 227 -17.60 -8.97 -20.44
N ASP A 228 -17.46 -10.17 -19.89
CA ASP A 228 -18.53 -11.16 -19.93
C ASP A 228 -19.72 -10.70 -19.08
N SER A 229 -20.94 -10.91 -19.58
CA SER A 229 -22.16 -10.46 -18.90
C SER A 229 -22.34 -11.10 -17.52
N ARG A 230 -21.88 -12.34 -17.31
CA ARG A 230 -21.94 -13.01 -16.01
C ARG A 230 -20.90 -12.43 -15.06
N ALA A 231 -19.69 -12.14 -15.55
CA ALA A 231 -18.64 -11.51 -14.75
C ALA A 231 -19.10 -10.14 -14.24
N LEU A 232 -19.54 -9.25 -15.14
CA LEU A 232 -20.07 -7.93 -14.78
C LEU A 232 -21.30 -8.05 -13.86
N GLY A 233 -22.23 -8.95 -14.19
CA GLY A 233 -23.42 -9.21 -13.38
C GLY A 233 -23.08 -9.65 -11.94
N SER A 234 -22.05 -10.48 -11.77
CA SER A 234 -21.56 -10.90 -10.45
C SER A 234 -20.99 -9.73 -9.65
N MET A 235 -20.22 -8.83 -10.29
CA MET A 235 -19.65 -7.66 -9.62
C MET A 235 -20.75 -6.72 -9.11
N PHE A 236 -21.75 -6.42 -9.95
CA PHE A 236 -22.90 -5.61 -9.54
C PHE A 236 -23.74 -6.30 -8.46
N GLY A 237 -23.92 -7.62 -8.56
CA GLY A 237 -24.64 -8.41 -7.57
C GLY A 237 -23.97 -8.38 -6.19
N THR A 238 -22.64 -8.55 -6.14
CA THR A 238 -21.88 -8.46 -4.89
C THR A 238 -21.97 -7.06 -4.28
N MET A 239 -21.84 -6.00 -5.08
CA MET A 239 -21.97 -4.61 -4.62
C MET A 239 -23.37 -4.31 -4.08
N ALA A 240 -24.42 -4.83 -4.74
CA ALA A 240 -25.80 -4.68 -4.30
C ALA A 240 -26.12 -5.43 -3.00
N ALA A 241 -25.35 -6.48 -2.69
CA ALA A 241 -25.50 -7.27 -1.46
C ALA A 241 -24.79 -6.65 -0.24
N ILE A 242 -23.96 -5.61 -0.43
CA ILE A 242 -23.33 -4.90 0.69
C ILE A 242 -24.39 -4.09 1.43
N SER A 243 -24.64 -4.47 2.68
CA SER A 243 -25.57 -3.77 3.59
C SER A 243 -25.23 -2.27 3.65
N GLN A 244 -26.16 -1.43 3.21
CA GLN A 244 -26.00 0.02 3.36
C GLN A 244 -26.10 0.39 4.85
N PRO A 245 -25.33 1.38 5.33
CA PRO A 245 -25.50 1.91 6.68
C PRO A 245 -26.96 2.33 6.87
N GLY A 246 -27.63 1.73 7.86
CA GLY A 246 -28.93 2.24 8.31
C GLY A 246 -28.71 3.57 9.00
N PHE A 247 -29.41 4.61 8.54
CA PHE A 247 -29.46 5.91 9.22
C PHE A 247 -30.52 5.91 10.31
#